data_AF-A0AAN7YMW9-F1
#
_entry.id   AF-A0AAN7YMW9-F1
#
_cell.length_a   1.000
_cell.length_b   1.000
_cell.length_c   1.000
_cell.angle_alpha   90.00
_cell.angle_beta   90.00
_cell.angle_gamma   90.00
#
_symmetry.space_group_name_H-M   'P 1'
#
loop_
_entity.id
_entity.type
_entity.pdbx_description
1 polymer ?
#
loop_
_entity_poly.entity_id
_entity_poly.type
_entity_poly.pdbx_seq_one_letter_code
_entity_poly.pdbx_strand_id
1 'polypeptide(L)'
;METNYHIHSDNKKNNLNKIIETTPKSVKYELPEVLLLSDNDKVEGHPLTDSYYTTEDKGYMKLMLSYFVEFMRLSKMNPLSKCNNKDRPHFSVQLDGNEKLRCIINNYEKALEMKSYCCVGFFGTKSFDFESKLSEIITSDDALVSILPEFPSIIGYVTIQKDKSESEELLSHLPNKAVLDYANIVIIENFDVVNEWRRHTVHRDANQYLSPLYYHMVRIHNAQISIPAQSLSNYFQLNEHDPLDISFIRTKYYSFTPDGKVNLRAMREYKELVFASFLSPNSFEFFKQIVNEIGKKLNVSTKLIDIYSLVNNKEESIKPPHKLMVDYGIDFAFMCGLSYVIADQLLSPLVSPVRIEDHYQNKPIYFSNLIVKKQSKINDLSKALTFLHNGKDSFSGYQILNSHLSSNHGLSIENYFKKLINTGSHLNSIESILSSQSDSDEVIASIDSTVLDTELLNNRISLENDIKIIKTLGPSTMPPLVSKLSSPHSKTYSTEIQNYLSSNEFSKLFESTLLKFNYKRFEIVNSSSFDDIRKTI
;
A
#
# COMPACT_ATOMS: atom_id res chain seq x y z
N MET A 1 -23.62 11.82 -27.72
CA MET A 1 -22.35 11.41 -28.34
C MET A 1 -22.64 10.20 -29.21
N GLU A 2 -22.80 10.40 -30.51
CA GLU A 2 -22.92 9.29 -31.47
C GLU A 2 -21.53 8.70 -31.69
N THR A 3 -21.24 7.57 -31.06
CA THR A 3 -19.99 6.82 -31.23
C THR A 3 -20.12 5.90 -32.44
N ASN A 4 -19.58 6.31 -33.58
CA ASN A 4 -19.43 5.44 -34.75
C ASN A 4 -18.26 4.48 -34.50
N TYR A 5 -18.57 3.22 -34.19
CA TYR A 5 -17.59 2.15 -34.04
C TYR A 5 -17.16 1.67 -35.44
N HIS A 6 -16.02 2.14 -35.93
CA HIS A 6 -15.40 1.58 -37.14
C HIS A 6 -14.38 0.52 -36.74
N ILE A 7 -14.70 -0.75 -37.00
CA ILE A 7 -13.76 -1.87 -36.90
C ILE A 7 -13.24 -2.16 -38.31
N HIS A 8 -11.94 -1.97 -38.53
CA HIS A 8 -11.24 -2.51 -39.70
C HIS A 8 -10.13 -3.44 -39.21
N SER A 9 -10.45 -4.71 -38.95
CA SER A 9 -9.42 -5.76 -38.91
C SER A 9 -9.30 -6.36 -40.31
N ASP A 10 -8.39 -5.82 -41.12
CA ASP A 10 -8.11 -6.39 -42.43
C ASP A 10 -7.24 -7.65 -42.26
N ASN A 11 -7.89 -8.78 -41.96
CA ASN A 11 -7.26 -10.12 -41.84
C ASN A 11 -6.54 -10.57 -43.14
N LYS A 12 -6.58 -9.79 -44.22
CA LYS A 12 -5.94 -10.11 -45.51
C LYS A 12 -4.56 -9.49 -45.72
N LYS A 13 -4.04 -8.68 -44.80
CA LYS A 13 -2.65 -8.18 -44.85
C LYS A 13 -1.78 -8.86 -43.79
N ASN A 14 -1.40 -10.11 -44.03
CA ASN A 14 -0.30 -10.74 -43.30
C ASN A 14 1.04 -10.07 -43.68
N ASN A 15 1.29 -8.90 -43.10
CA ASN A 15 2.56 -8.16 -43.17
C ASN A 15 3.65 -8.74 -42.25
N LEU A 16 3.38 -9.85 -41.54
CA LEU A 16 4.35 -10.54 -40.68
C LEU A 16 5.68 -10.83 -41.41
N ASN A 17 5.61 -11.22 -42.69
CA ASN A 17 6.82 -11.52 -43.47
C ASN A 17 7.65 -10.27 -43.81
N LYS A 18 7.05 -9.07 -43.86
CA LYS A 18 7.72 -7.83 -44.28
C LYS A 18 8.60 -7.23 -43.17
N ILE A 19 8.23 -7.45 -41.91
CA ILE A 19 9.05 -7.06 -40.75
C ILE A 19 10.30 -7.94 -40.66
N ILE A 20 10.17 -9.24 -40.99
CA ILE A 20 11.24 -10.23 -40.83
C ILE A 20 12.35 -10.06 -41.88
N GLU A 21 12.01 -9.73 -43.13
CA GLU A 21 12.99 -9.69 -44.24
C GLU A 21 13.93 -8.48 -44.24
N THR A 22 13.57 -7.37 -43.60
CA THR A 22 14.38 -6.14 -43.59
C THR A 22 15.24 -5.97 -42.34
N THR A 23 15.16 -6.90 -41.39
CA THR A 23 15.86 -6.80 -40.11
C THR A 23 17.36 -7.06 -40.29
N PRO A 24 18.26 -6.09 -40.04
CA PRO A 24 19.70 -6.29 -40.13
C PRO A 24 20.14 -7.43 -39.21
N LYS A 25 21.07 -8.28 -39.67
CA LYS A 25 21.73 -9.27 -38.79
C LYS A 25 22.28 -8.53 -37.57
N SER A 26 21.84 -8.96 -36.38
CA SER A 26 22.04 -8.23 -35.12
C SER A 26 23.50 -7.85 -34.91
N VAL A 27 23.80 -6.55 -35.05
CA VAL A 27 25.04 -5.98 -34.54
C VAL A 27 24.91 -5.97 -33.02
N LYS A 28 25.77 -6.74 -32.32
CA LYS A 28 25.85 -6.69 -30.86
C LYS A 28 26.46 -5.36 -30.46
N TYR A 29 25.62 -4.41 -30.08
CA TYR A 29 26.08 -3.20 -29.38
C TYR A 29 26.25 -3.52 -27.90
N GLU A 30 27.35 -3.08 -27.31
CA GLU A 30 27.48 -3.05 -25.85
C GLU A 30 26.44 -2.07 -25.30
N LEU A 31 25.59 -2.55 -24.40
CA LEU A 31 24.59 -1.71 -23.75
C LEU A 31 25.27 -0.95 -22.60
N PRO A 32 24.91 0.33 -22.38
CA PRO A 32 25.39 1.05 -21.20
C PRO A 32 24.93 0.34 -19.92
N GLU A 33 25.70 0.54 -18.84
CA GLU A 33 25.33 0.09 -17.50
C GLU A 33 24.01 0.71 -17.05
N VAL A 34 23.29 -0.01 -16.18
CA VAL A 34 22.02 0.48 -15.64
C VAL A 34 22.31 1.34 -14.41
N LEU A 35 22.02 2.63 -14.50
CA LEU A 35 22.07 3.54 -13.37
C LEU A 35 20.88 3.27 -12.42
N LEU A 36 21.16 2.96 -11.16
CA LEU A 36 20.11 2.79 -10.15
C LEU A 36 19.80 4.15 -9.51
N LEU A 37 18.52 4.49 -9.47
CA LEU A 37 18.01 5.78 -9.00
C LEU A 37 17.18 5.60 -7.73
N SER A 38 17.40 6.48 -6.77
CA SER A 38 16.51 6.76 -5.65
C SER A 38 15.30 7.58 -6.10
N ASP A 39 14.30 7.76 -5.22
CA ASP A 39 13.05 8.45 -5.55
C ASP A 39 13.25 9.92 -5.99
N ASN A 40 14.26 10.60 -5.43
CA ASN A 40 14.55 12.01 -5.69
C ASN A 40 15.71 12.24 -6.66
N ASP A 41 16.35 11.18 -7.16
CA ASP A 41 17.52 11.33 -8.01
C ASP A 41 17.13 11.89 -9.38
N LYS A 42 17.91 12.86 -9.85
CA LYS A 42 17.85 13.40 -11.20
C LYS A 42 19.13 13.06 -11.92
N VAL A 43 19.02 12.69 -13.19
CA VAL A 43 20.16 12.45 -14.07
C VAL A 43 20.35 13.68 -14.94
N GLU A 44 21.52 14.30 -14.84
CA GLU A 44 21.88 15.44 -15.67
C GLU A 44 21.75 15.09 -17.16
N GLY A 45 21.13 15.97 -17.94
CA GLY A 45 20.85 15.72 -19.37
C GLY A 45 19.73 14.70 -19.66
N HIS A 46 19.11 14.10 -18.64
CA HIS A 46 17.95 13.22 -18.80
C HIS A 46 16.74 13.73 -17.99
N PRO A 47 16.08 14.80 -18.47
CA PRO A 47 15.03 15.53 -17.74
C PRO A 47 13.83 14.66 -17.36
N LEU A 48 13.59 13.58 -18.09
CA LEU A 48 12.52 12.62 -17.80
C LEU A 48 12.79 11.73 -16.58
N THR A 49 13.95 11.87 -15.92
CA THR A 49 14.18 11.25 -14.59
C THR A 49 13.56 12.06 -13.45
N ASP A 50 13.11 13.29 -13.71
CA ASP A 50 12.42 14.11 -12.73
C ASP A 50 11.13 13.43 -12.22
N SER A 51 10.84 13.57 -10.92
CA SER A 51 9.66 13.00 -10.28
C SER A 51 8.35 13.62 -10.79
N TYR A 52 8.39 14.82 -11.37
CA TYR A 52 7.26 15.44 -12.06
C TYR A 52 6.69 14.51 -13.14
N TYR A 53 7.52 14.04 -14.07
CA TYR A 53 7.06 13.18 -15.18
C TYR A 53 6.51 11.85 -14.68
N THR A 54 7.14 11.30 -13.65
CA THR A 54 6.63 10.11 -12.98
C THR A 54 5.23 10.35 -12.43
N THR A 55 4.99 11.50 -11.79
CA THR A 55 3.69 11.85 -11.21
C THR A 55 2.62 12.05 -12.30
N GLU A 56 2.98 12.72 -13.39
CA GLU A 56 2.11 12.90 -14.56
C GLU A 56 1.73 11.56 -15.20
N ASP A 57 2.71 10.70 -15.46
CA ASP A 57 2.49 9.38 -16.05
C ASP A 57 1.61 8.50 -15.15
N LYS A 58 1.81 8.57 -13.82
CA LYS A 58 0.93 7.90 -12.83
C LYS A 58 -0.52 8.36 -12.99
N GLY A 59 -0.77 9.65 -13.24
CA GLY A 59 -2.09 10.20 -13.52
C GLY A 59 -2.72 9.59 -14.78
N TYR A 60 -1.96 9.56 -15.88
CA TYR A 60 -2.41 8.93 -17.13
C TYR A 60 -2.65 7.43 -17.00
N MET A 61 -1.84 6.69 -16.23
CA MET A 61 -2.09 5.26 -15.95
C MET A 61 -3.43 5.06 -15.22
N LYS A 62 -3.74 5.89 -14.22
CA LYS A 62 -5.04 5.85 -13.51
C LYS A 62 -6.19 6.12 -14.47
N LEU A 63 -6.04 7.12 -15.34
CA LEU A 63 -7.06 7.46 -16.34
C LEU A 63 -7.28 6.31 -17.34
N MET A 64 -6.21 5.76 -17.93
CA MET A 64 -6.31 4.61 -18.83
C MET A 64 -6.95 3.39 -18.15
N LEU A 65 -6.63 3.15 -16.88
CA LEU A 65 -7.24 2.06 -16.11
C LEU A 65 -8.74 2.32 -15.84
N SER A 66 -9.14 3.55 -15.53
CA SER A 66 -10.57 3.87 -15.39
C SER A 66 -11.36 3.62 -16.68
N TYR A 67 -10.76 3.93 -17.83
CA TYR A 67 -11.37 3.62 -19.12
C TYR A 67 -11.46 2.12 -19.38
N PHE A 68 -10.39 1.36 -19.09
CA PHE A 68 -10.42 -0.10 -19.19
C PHE A 68 -11.56 -0.69 -18.35
N VAL A 69 -11.68 -0.28 -17.08
CA VAL A 69 -12.73 -0.73 -16.17
C VAL A 69 -14.13 -0.37 -16.70
N GLU A 70 -14.30 0.85 -17.22
CA GLU A 70 -15.57 1.27 -17.79
C GLU A 70 -15.93 0.49 -19.06
N PHE A 71 -14.97 0.23 -19.95
CA PHE A 71 -15.20 -0.61 -21.14
C PHE A 71 -15.54 -2.06 -20.77
N MET A 72 -14.89 -2.61 -19.74
CA MET A 72 -15.23 -3.93 -19.19
C MET A 72 -16.68 -3.94 -18.64
N ARG A 73 -17.09 -2.88 -17.91
CA ARG A 73 -18.44 -2.73 -17.37
C ARG A 73 -19.50 -2.64 -18.48
N LEU A 74 -19.27 -1.79 -19.48
CA LEU A 74 -20.17 -1.61 -20.62
C LEU A 74 -20.31 -2.90 -21.45
N SER A 75 -19.20 -3.61 -21.65
CA SER A 75 -19.19 -4.93 -22.32
C SER A 75 -19.99 -5.98 -21.56
N LYS A 76 -20.04 -5.90 -20.22
CA LYS A 76 -20.86 -6.77 -19.37
C LYS A 76 -22.35 -6.47 -19.50
N MET A 77 -22.72 -5.19 -19.53
CA MET A 77 -24.11 -4.75 -19.65
C MET A 77 -24.69 -5.00 -21.04
N ASN A 78 -23.87 -4.87 -22.07
CA ASN A 78 -24.23 -5.12 -23.46
C ASN A 78 -23.30 -6.19 -24.03
N PRO A 79 -23.58 -7.49 -23.78
CA PRO A 79 -22.73 -8.58 -24.25
C PRO A 79 -22.49 -8.45 -25.76
N LEU A 80 -21.22 -8.35 -26.13
CA LEU A 80 -20.76 -8.17 -27.52
C LEU A 80 -21.13 -9.36 -28.44
N SER A 81 -21.74 -10.41 -27.89
CA SER A 81 -22.28 -11.56 -28.61
C SER A 81 -23.38 -11.24 -29.62
N LYS A 82 -23.88 -9.99 -29.67
CA LYS A 82 -24.78 -9.50 -30.74
C LYS A 82 -24.05 -8.88 -31.94
N CYS A 83 -22.74 -8.64 -31.87
CA CYS A 83 -21.94 -8.17 -33.00
C CYS A 83 -21.36 -9.37 -33.75
N ASN A 84 -21.58 -9.44 -35.06
CA ASN A 84 -21.11 -10.51 -35.94
C ASN A 84 -19.56 -10.63 -36.05
N ASN A 85 -18.81 -9.75 -35.38
CA ASN A 85 -17.37 -9.92 -35.21
C ASN A 85 -17.12 -10.76 -33.95
N LYS A 86 -16.86 -12.06 -34.15
CA LYS A 86 -16.30 -12.95 -33.13
C LYS A 86 -14.90 -12.53 -32.66
N ASP A 87 -14.30 -11.54 -33.32
CA ASP A 87 -12.93 -11.09 -33.08
C ASP A 87 -12.93 -9.78 -32.31
N ARG A 88 -12.71 -9.90 -30.99
CA ARG A 88 -12.23 -8.89 -30.02
C ARG A 88 -13.07 -7.62 -29.81
N PRO A 89 -13.35 -7.25 -28.54
CA PRO A 89 -13.80 -5.90 -28.20
C PRO A 89 -12.69 -4.88 -28.49
N HIS A 90 -12.91 -4.05 -29.51
CA HIS A 90 -12.08 -2.88 -29.80
C HIS A 90 -12.91 -1.62 -29.54
N PHE A 91 -12.46 -0.80 -28.59
CA PHE A 91 -13.09 0.47 -28.27
C PHE A 91 -12.13 1.61 -28.63
N SER A 92 -12.58 2.52 -29.47
CA SER A 92 -11.84 3.73 -29.84
C SER A 92 -12.72 4.95 -29.59
N VAL A 93 -12.17 5.94 -28.88
CA VAL A 93 -12.81 7.25 -28.70
C VAL A 93 -12.06 8.26 -29.56
N GLN A 94 -12.78 8.87 -30.50
CA GLN A 94 -12.28 9.94 -31.34
C GLN A 94 -12.77 11.30 -30.83
N LEU A 95 -11.89 12.28 -30.78
CA LEU A 95 -12.23 13.69 -30.58
C LEU A 95 -11.53 14.50 -31.69
N ASP A 96 -12.28 15.39 -32.35
CA ASP A 96 -11.81 16.20 -33.48
C ASP A 96 -11.23 15.39 -34.65
N GLY A 97 -11.75 14.16 -34.87
CA GLY A 97 -11.30 13.27 -35.93
C GLY A 97 -10.03 12.46 -35.65
N ASN A 98 -9.43 12.60 -34.46
CA ASN A 98 -8.25 11.85 -34.04
C ASN A 98 -8.59 10.85 -32.93
N GLU A 99 -8.02 9.63 -32.99
CA GLU A 99 -8.14 8.65 -31.91
C GLU A 99 -7.35 9.13 -30.68
N LYS A 100 -8.09 9.55 -29.64
CA LYS A 100 -7.49 10.01 -28.38
C LYS A 100 -7.32 8.87 -27.37
N LEU A 101 -8.12 7.82 -27.48
CA LEU A 101 -8.10 6.68 -26.59
C LEU A 101 -8.47 5.41 -27.37
N ARG A 102 -7.66 4.37 -27.23
CA ARG A 102 -7.91 3.03 -27.75
C ARG A 102 -7.85 2.04 -26.61
N CYS A 103 -8.81 1.13 -26.51
CA CYS A 103 -8.82 0.03 -25.55
C CYS A 103 -9.15 -1.28 -26.25
N ILE A 104 -8.24 -2.23 -26.13
CA ILE A 104 -8.35 -3.56 -26.69
C ILE A 104 -8.45 -4.53 -25.52
N ILE A 105 -9.56 -5.26 -25.44
CA ILE A 105 -9.75 -6.31 -24.44
C ILE A 105 -9.35 -7.62 -25.09
N ASN A 106 -8.28 -8.24 -24.60
CA ASN A 106 -7.77 -9.49 -25.17
C ASN A 106 -8.41 -10.72 -24.52
N ASN A 107 -8.59 -10.70 -23.19
CA ASN A 107 -9.20 -11.81 -22.46
C ASN A 107 -10.24 -11.30 -21.44
N TYR A 108 -11.47 -11.14 -21.92
CA TYR A 108 -12.57 -10.56 -21.16
C TYR A 108 -12.97 -11.42 -19.94
N GLU A 109 -13.16 -12.73 -20.12
CA GLU A 109 -13.57 -13.63 -19.04
C GLU A 109 -12.54 -13.66 -17.92
N LYS A 110 -11.26 -13.83 -18.28
CA LYS A 110 -10.16 -13.78 -17.31
C LYS A 110 -10.12 -12.44 -16.59
N ALA A 111 -10.29 -11.33 -17.29
CA ALA A 111 -10.34 -10.01 -16.67
C ALA A 111 -11.41 -9.95 -15.57
N LEU A 112 -12.61 -10.48 -15.82
CA LEU A 112 -13.72 -10.45 -14.86
C LEU A 112 -13.44 -11.24 -13.57
N GLU A 113 -12.68 -12.33 -13.64
CA GLU A 113 -12.41 -13.23 -12.52
C GLU A 113 -11.28 -12.76 -11.60
N MET A 114 -10.40 -11.91 -12.10
CA MET A 114 -9.18 -11.52 -11.40
C MET A 114 -9.45 -10.59 -10.22
N LYS A 115 -8.68 -10.77 -9.14
CA LYS A 115 -8.67 -9.90 -7.94
C LYS A 115 -7.58 -8.81 -8.00
N SER A 116 -6.56 -9.02 -8.81
CA SER A 116 -5.44 -8.10 -8.96
C SER A 116 -4.82 -8.26 -10.33
N TYR A 117 -4.32 -7.18 -10.92
CA TYR A 117 -3.56 -7.22 -12.18
C TYR A 117 -2.14 -6.73 -11.96
N CYS A 118 -1.28 -7.01 -12.92
CA CYS A 118 -0.06 -6.24 -13.14
C CYS A 118 -0.26 -5.34 -14.37
N CYS A 119 0.53 -4.28 -14.45
CA CYS A 119 0.47 -3.33 -15.54
C CYS A 119 1.88 -2.88 -15.93
N VAL A 120 2.12 -2.77 -17.24
CA VAL A 120 3.32 -2.17 -17.80
C VAL A 120 2.91 -0.95 -18.62
N GLY A 121 3.25 0.24 -18.11
CA GLY A 121 3.00 1.51 -18.78
C GLY A 121 4.21 2.00 -19.56
N PHE A 122 4.03 2.46 -20.78
CA PHE A 122 5.05 2.99 -21.69
C PHE A 122 4.74 4.46 -21.97
N PHE A 123 5.65 5.33 -21.59
CA PHE A 123 5.52 6.78 -21.69
C PHE A 123 6.78 7.33 -22.32
N GLY A 124 6.70 7.74 -23.58
CA GLY A 124 7.89 8.23 -24.26
C GLY A 124 7.64 9.46 -25.10
N THR A 125 8.74 10.13 -25.37
CA THR A 125 8.81 11.33 -26.19
C THR A 125 9.26 10.93 -27.57
N LYS A 126 8.56 11.37 -28.60
CA LYS A 126 8.86 10.96 -29.98
C LYS A 126 10.29 11.33 -30.43
N SER A 127 10.85 10.51 -31.33
CA SER A 127 12.13 10.81 -31.99
C SER A 127 12.01 12.03 -32.91
N PHE A 128 13.17 12.61 -33.28
CA PHE A 128 13.23 13.73 -34.22
C PHE A 128 12.69 13.37 -35.62
N ASP A 129 12.88 12.13 -36.05
CA ASP A 129 12.55 11.63 -37.39
C ASP A 129 11.25 10.81 -37.44
N PHE A 130 10.47 10.80 -36.35
CA PHE A 130 9.25 10.01 -36.19
C PHE A 130 8.29 10.11 -37.39
N GLU A 131 8.07 11.31 -37.94
CA GLU A 131 7.16 11.50 -39.08
C GLU A 131 7.58 10.70 -40.30
N SER A 132 8.89 10.61 -40.55
CA SER A 132 9.45 9.83 -41.67
C SER A 132 9.34 8.32 -41.45
N LYS A 133 9.09 7.88 -40.20
CA LYS A 133 8.99 6.48 -39.77
C LYS A 133 7.57 6.08 -39.37
N LEU A 134 6.59 6.95 -39.57
CA LEU A 134 5.22 6.75 -39.10
C LEU A 134 4.60 5.46 -39.66
N SER A 135 4.91 5.11 -40.91
CA SER A 135 4.36 3.91 -41.55
C SER A 135 4.86 2.62 -40.91
N GLU A 136 6.14 2.57 -40.55
CA GLU A 136 6.80 1.45 -39.89
C GLU A 136 6.31 1.32 -38.44
N ILE A 137 6.08 2.46 -37.79
CA ILE A 137 5.54 2.54 -36.44
C ILE A 137 4.11 1.99 -36.38
N ILE A 138 3.23 2.44 -37.28
CA ILE A 138 1.85 1.92 -37.36
C ILE A 138 1.88 0.42 -37.64
N THR A 139 2.70 -0.02 -38.59
CA THR A 139 2.86 -1.45 -38.91
C THR A 139 3.34 -2.26 -37.71
N SER A 140 4.22 -1.70 -36.88
CA SER A 140 4.70 -2.34 -35.64
C SER A 140 3.60 -2.47 -34.60
N ASP A 141 2.83 -1.41 -34.39
CA ASP A 141 1.74 -1.39 -33.41
C ASP A 141 0.64 -2.38 -33.83
N ASP A 142 0.26 -2.39 -35.11
CA ASP A 142 -0.66 -3.37 -35.68
C ASP A 142 -0.15 -4.80 -35.47
N ALA A 143 1.14 -5.05 -35.70
CA ALA A 143 1.74 -6.37 -35.48
C ALA A 143 1.69 -6.78 -34.01
N LEU A 144 2.06 -5.89 -33.09
CA LEU A 144 2.00 -6.13 -31.64
C LEU A 144 0.57 -6.43 -31.17
N VAL A 145 -0.42 -5.67 -31.66
CA VAL A 145 -1.83 -5.89 -31.35
C VAL A 145 -2.32 -7.20 -31.95
N SER A 146 -1.87 -7.56 -33.16
CA SER A 146 -2.33 -8.77 -33.86
C SER A 146 -2.02 -10.05 -33.09
N ILE A 147 -0.86 -10.10 -32.41
CA ILE A 147 -0.37 -11.28 -31.67
C ILE A 147 -0.92 -11.41 -30.24
N LEU A 148 -1.66 -10.43 -29.73
CA LEU A 148 -2.20 -10.48 -28.36
C LEU A 148 -2.96 -11.78 -28.01
N PRO A 149 -3.76 -12.42 -28.90
CA PRO A 149 -4.48 -13.65 -28.57
C PRO A 149 -3.59 -14.85 -28.29
N GLU A 150 -2.34 -14.82 -28.77
CA GLU A 150 -1.37 -15.87 -28.46
C GLU A 150 -0.94 -15.82 -26.99
N PHE A 151 -1.22 -14.71 -26.30
CA PHE A 151 -0.88 -14.47 -24.90
C PHE A 151 -2.16 -14.21 -24.09
N PRO A 152 -2.93 -15.24 -23.71
CA PRO A 152 -4.19 -15.08 -22.98
C PRO A 152 -4.03 -14.44 -21.59
N SER A 153 -2.81 -14.42 -21.05
CA SER A 153 -2.48 -13.72 -19.80
C SER A 153 -2.16 -12.23 -20.00
N ILE A 154 -2.14 -11.73 -21.23
CA ILE A 154 -2.32 -10.31 -21.53
C ILE A 154 -3.82 -10.04 -21.56
N ILE A 155 -4.29 -9.21 -20.65
CA ILE A 155 -5.71 -8.97 -20.38
C ILE A 155 -6.24 -7.86 -21.28
N GLY A 156 -5.49 -6.77 -21.41
CA GLY A 156 -5.88 -5.64 -22.22
C GLY A 156 -4.71 -4.74 -22.60
N TYR A 157 -4.94 -3.92 -23.61
CA TYR A 157 -4.00 -2.95 -24.14
C TYR A 157 -4.73 -1.62 -24.31
N VAL A 158 -4.27 -0.58 -23.62
CA VAL A 158 -4.90 0.74 -23.64
C VAL A 158 -3.89 1.77 -24.12
N THR A 159 -4.24 2.57 -25.11
CA THR A 159 -3.46 3.68 -25.63
C THR A 159 -4.20 4.97 -25.37
N ILE A 160 -3.51 6.03 -24.94
CA ILE A 160 -4.06 7.38 -24.84
C ILE A 160 -3.11 8.38 -25.50
N GLN A 161 -3.66 9.36 -26.20
CA GLN A 161 -2.94 10.54 -26.66
C GLN A 161 -2.85 11.53 -25.49
N LYS A 162 -1.63 11.90 -25.10
CA LYS A 162 -1.39 12.89 -24.04
C LYS A 162 -1.77 14.28 -24.51
N ASP A 163 -2.22 15.11 -23.58
CA ASP A 163 -2.41 16.53 -23.84
C ASP A 163 -1.05 17.21 -24.01
N LYS A 164 -1.04 18.33 -24.73
CA LYS A 164 0.18 19.12 -24.87
C LYS A 164 0.51 19.74 -23.51
N SER A 165 1.75 19.57 -23.04
CA SER A 165 2.18 20.25 -21.81
C SER A 165 2.10 21.76 -21.99
N GLU A 166 1.49 22.46 -21.01
CA GLU A 166 1.37 23.92 -21.03
C GLU A 166 2.67 24.63 -20.60
N SER A 167 3.62 23.91 -20.00
CA SER A 167 4.87 24.49 -19.50
C SER A 167 5.96 24.49 -20.56
N GLU A 168 6.35 25.69 -21.01
CA GLU A 168 7.49 25.86 -21.94
C GLU A 168 8.81 25.34 -21.36
N GLU A 169 8.98 25.38 -20.04
CA GLU A 169 10.16 24.87 -19.33
C GLU A 169 10.26 23.35 -19.45
N LEU A 170 9.14 22.64 -19.30
CA LEU A 170 9.05 21.18 -19.47
C LEU A 170 9.16 20.73 -20.92
N LEU A 171 8.93 21.61 -21.89
CA LEU A 171 9.11 21.34 -23.31
C LEU A 171 10.50 21.72 -23.83
N SER A 172 11.30 22.47 -23.05
CA SER A 172 12.57 23.07 -23.51
C SER A 172 13.61 22.06 -23.99
N HIS A 173 13.59 20.85 -23.42
CA HIS A 173 14.52 19.77 -23.71
C HIS A 173 13.94 18.73 -24.68
N LEU A 174 12.68 18.89 -25.10
CA LEU A 174 12.08 17.95 -26.05
C LEU A 174 12.56 18.26 -27.48
N PRO A 175 12.89 17.22 -28.25
CA PRO A 175 13.21 17.31 -29.67
C PRO A 175 12.25 18.18 -30.48
N ASN A 176 10.96 18.04 -30.18
CA ASN A 176 9.88 18.68 -30.91
C ASN A 176 8.76 19.09 -29.94
N LYS A 177 8.59 20.41 -29.75
CA LYS A 177 7.60 20.99 -28.82
C LYS A 177 6.16 20.95 -29.35
N ALA A 178 5.96 20.58 -30.61
CA ALA A 178 4.66 20.64 -31.29
C ALA A 178 3.90 19.31 -31.29
N VAL A 179 4.51 18.20 -30.85
CA VAL A 179 3.94 16.87 -31.09
C VAL A 179 3.25 16.32 -29.85
N LEU A 180 2.05 15.78 -30.06
CA LEU A 180 1.29 15.03 -29.06
C LEU A 180 1.98 13.68 -28.82
N ASP A 181 2.37 13.42 -27.57
CA ASP A 181 2.92 12.12 -27.15
C ASP A 181 1.80 11.11 -26.94
N TYR A 182 2.13 9.82 -27.06
CA TYR A 182 1.22 8.73 -26.70
C TYR A 182 1.74 8.00 -25.48
N ALA A 183 0.80 7.52 -24.67
CA ALA A 183 1.06 6.60 -23.58
C ALA A 183 0.30 5.32 -23.81
N ASN A 184 0.89 4.20 -23.42
CA ASN A 184 0.27 2.89 -23.51
C ASN A 184 0.35 2.20 -22.16
N ILE A 185 -0.69 1.46 -21.77
CA ILE A 185 -0.59 0.45 -20.72
C ILE A 185 -0.95 -0.93 -21.26
N VAL A 186 -0.21 -1.94 -20.80
CA VAL A 186 -0.51 -3.34 -21.02
C VAL A 186 -0.89 -3.95 -19.69
N ILE A 187 -2.13 -4.40 -19.59
CA ILE A 187 -2.70 -5.03 -18.40
C ILE A 187 -2.48 -6.53 -18.54
N ILE A 188 -1.86 -7.13 -17.53
CA ILE A 188 -1.37 -8.50 -17.54
C ILE A 188 -1.72 -9.21 -16.23
N GLU A 189 -1.77 -10.54 -16.27
CA GLU A 189 -2.06 -11.35 -15.10
C GLU A 189 -0.98 -11.23 -14.02
N ASN A 190 0.28 -11.35 -14.42
CA ASN A 190 1.46 -11.23 -13.58
C ASN A 190 2.68 -10.84 -14.43
N PHE A 191 3.82 -10.52 -13.81
CA PHE A 191 5.01 -10.09 -14.54
C PHE A 191 5.74 -11.21 -15.31
N ASP A 192 5.45 -12.49 -15.06
CA ASP A 192 6.10 -13.59 -15.79
C ASP A 192 5.68 -13.62 -17.26
N VAL A 193 4.42 -13.22 -17.54
CA VAL A 193 3.86 -13.04 -18.89
C VAL A 193 4.73 -12.13 -19.74
N VAL A 194 5.33 -11.10 -19.13
CA VAL A 194 6.20 -10.14 -19.85
C VAL A 194 7.41 -10.83 -20.46
N ASN A 195 7.96 -11.85 -19.79
CA ASN A 195 9.12 -12.58 -20.30
C ASN A 195 8.75 -13.53 -21.45
N GLU A 196 7.53 -14.06 -21.45
CA GLU A 196 7.00 -14.83 -22.57
C GLU A 196 6.81 -13.94 -23.79
N TRP A 197 6.08 -12.83 -23.63
CA TRP A 197 5.82 -11.89 -24.72
C TRP A 197 7.12 -11.29 -25.28
N ARG A 198 8.09 -10.97 -24.41
CA ARG A 198 9.43 -10.49 -24.83
C ARG A 198 10.22 -11.45 -25.71
N ARG A 199 10.00 -12.76 -25.56
CA ARG A 199 10.69 -13.78 -26.36
C ARG A 199 10.05 -13.94 -27.74
N HIS A 200 8.82 -13.46 -27.92
CA HIS A 200 8.16 -13.47 -29.22
C HIS A 200 8.89 -12.57 -30.21
N THR A 201 9.07 -13.06 -31.43
CA THR A 201 9.87 -12.37 -32.47
C THR A 201 9.31 -10.97 -32.76
N VAL A 202 8.00 -10.86 -32.96
CA VAL A 202 7.33 -9.56 -33.22
C VAL A 202 7.61 -8.54 -32.12
N HIS A 203 7.53 -8.94 -30.84
CA HIS A 203 7.78 -8.03 -29.73
C HIS A 203 9.28 -7.69 -29.61
N ARG A 204 10.16 -8.67 -29.79
CA ARG A 204 11.60 -8.43 -29.83
C ARG A 204 11.97 -7.45 -30.92
N ASP A 205 11.43 -7.63 -32.13
CA ASP A 205 11.77 -6.81 -33.28
C ASP A 205 11.20 -5.38 -33.12
N ALA A 206 9.97 -5.24 -32.59
CA ALA A 206 9.41 -3.95 -32.21
C ALA A 206 10.24 -3.20 -31.17
N ASN A 207 10.77 -3.90 -30.15
CA ASN A 207 11.62 -3.27 -29.13
C ASN A 207 13.04 -2.96 -29.62
N GLN A 208 13.63 -3.84 -30.40
CA GLN A 208 15.03 -3.74 -30.80
C GLN A 208 15.24 -2.78 -31.97
N TYR A 209 14.33 -2.77 -32.94
CA TYR A 209 14.52 -2.03 -34.18
C TYR A 209 13.61 -0.82 -34.31
N LEU A 210 12.40 -0.87 -33.76
CA LEU A 210 11.37 0.15 -34.02
C LEU A 210 11.19 1.11 -32.85
N SER A 211 11.39 0.67 -31.61
CA SER A 211 11.33 1.55 -30.45
C SER A 211 12.34 2.70 -30.50
N PRO A 212 13.61 2.51 -30.97
CA PRO A 212 14.53 3.63 -31.16
C PRO A 212 14.11 4.61 -32.27
N LEU A 213 13.32 4.15 -33.24
CA LEU A 213 12.75 5.00 -34.29
C LEU A 213 11.50 5.75 -33.80
N TYR A 214 10.84 5.22 -32.77
CA TYR A 214 9.66 5.84 -32.18
C TYR A 214 10.04 6.85 -31.11
N TYR A 215 10.99 6.50 -30.23
CA TYR A 215 11.27 7.24 -29.01
C TYR A 215 12.66 7.88 -29.04
N HIS A 216 12.72 9.17 -28.70
CA HIS A 216 13.98 9.77 -28.25
C HIS A 216 14.29 9.36 -26.80
N MET A 217 13.26 9.29 -25.96
CA MET A 217 13.33 8.82 -24.58
C MET A 217 12.05 8.07 -24.23
N VAL A 218 12.15 7.07 -23.35
CA VAL A 218 10.99 6.32 -22.87
C VAL A 218 11.13 5.96 -21.39
N ARG A 219 10.01 6.05 -20.68
CA ARG A 219 9.81 5.62 -19.30
C ARG A 219 8.86 4.42 -19.30
N ILE A 220 9.26 3.36 -18.61
CA ILE A 220 8.50 2.12 -18.52
C ILE A 220 8.16 1.86 -17.07
N HIS A 221 6.89 2.00 -16.71
CA HIS A 221 6.37 1.83 -15.35
C HIS A 221 5.83 0.41 -15.17
N ASN A 222 6.33 -0.30 -14.17
CA ASN A 222 5.71 -1.53 -13.70
C ASN A 222 4.86 -1.21 -12.47
N ALA A 223 3.61 -1.64 -12.47
CA ALA A 223 2.70 -1.45 -11.36
C ALA A 223 1.84 -2.69 -11.09
N GLN A 224 1.38 -2.83 -9.86
CA GLN A 224 0.35 -3.77 -9.45
C GLN A 224 -0.96 -3.01 -9.22
N ILE A 225 -2.06 -3.62 -9.64
CA ILE A 225 -3.41 -3.08 -9.51
C ILE A 225 -4.19 -4.00 -8.57
N SER A 226 -4.78 -3.43 -7.54
CA SER A 226 -5.62 -4.17 -6.59
C SER A 226 -7.09 -3.82 -6.80
N ILE A 227 -7.94 -4.84 -6.87
CA ILE A 227 -9.39 -4.65 -6.95
C ILE A 227 -9.95 -4.73 -5.53
N PRO A 228 -10.75 -3.76 -5.07
CA PRO A 228 -11.33 -3.75 -3.73
C PRO A 228 -12.54 -4.71 -3.62
N ALA A 229 -12.49 -5.85 -4.31
CA ALA A 229 -13.51 -6.90 -4.32
C ALA A 229 -12.84 -8.26 -4.56
N GLN A 230 -13.62 -9.36 -4.50
CA GLN A 230 -13.07 -10.70 -4.80
C GLN A 230 -12.72 -10.89 -6.28
N SER A 231 -13.33 -10.10 -7.17
CA SER A 231 -13.07 -10.09 -8.60
C SER A 231 -13.50 -8.75 -9.21
N LEU A 232 -13.08 -8.45 -10.44
CA LEU A 232 -13.60 -7.29 -11.18
C LEU A 232 -15.12 -7.39 -11.40
N SER A 233 -15.63 -8.60 -11.62
CA SER A 233 -17.07 -8.84 -11.77
C SER A 233 -17.87 -8.45 -10.52
N ASN A 234 -17.34 -8.76 -9.33
CA ASN A 234 -17.92 -8.37 -8.04
C ASN A 234 -17.78 -6.86 -7.81
N TYR A 235 -16.66 -6.27 -8.24
CA TYR A 235 -16.44 -4.82 -8.12
C TYR A 235 -17.51 -4.00 -8.85
N PHE A 236 -17.99 -4.47 -10.02
CA PHE A 236 -19.10 -3.82 -10.73
C PHE A 236 -20.46 -3.87 -10.02
N GLN A 237 -20.60 -4.67 -8.96
CA GLN A 237 -21.83 -4.74 -8.17
C GLN A 237 -21.84 -3.78 -6.99
N LEU A 238 -20.73 -3.10 -6.72
CA LEU A 238 -20.64 -2.10 -5.65
C LEU A 238 -21.39 -0.83 -6.07
N ASN A 239 -22.14 -0.23 -5.13
CA ASN A 239 -22.90 1.00 -5.37
C ASN A 239 -22.00 2.23 -5.64
N GLU A 240 -20.77 2.19 -5.12
CA GLU A 240 -19.73 3.18 -5.34
C GLU A 240 -18.49 2.48 -5.89
N HIS A 241 -17.90 3.08 -6.92
CA HIS A 241 -16.69 2.59 -7.58
C HIS A 241 -15.51 3.44 -7.13
N ASP A 242 -14.87 3.03 -6.04
CA ASP A 242 -13.59 3.62 -5.61
C ASP A 242 -12.53 3.45 -6.71
N PRO A 243 -11.72 4.48 -7.02
CA PRO A 243 -10.64 4.34 -7.99
C PRO A 243 -9.77 3.11 -7.68
N LEU A 244 -9.47 2.29 -8.69
CA LEU A 244 -8.58 1.14 -8.49
C LEU A 244 -7.22 1.60 -7.96
N ASP A 245 -6.74 0.91 -6.94
CA ASP A 245 -5.46 1.22 -6.34
C ASP A 245 -4.33 0.71 -7.24
N ILE A 246 -3.34 1.57 -7.48
CA ILE A 246 -2.18 1.29 -8.34
C ILE A 246 -0.91 1.48 -7.52
N SER A 247 -0.27 0.37 -7.18
CA SER A 247 1.03 0.34 -6.51
C SER A 247 2.15 0.26 -7.55
N PHE A 248 2.93 1.33 -7.65
CA PHE A 248 4.07 1.38 -8.56
C PHE A 248 5.23 0.58 -7.97
N ILE A 249 5.85 -0.28 -8.78
CA ILE A 249 6.95 -1.15 -8.36
C ILE A 249 8.28 -0.57 -8.81
N ARG A 250 8.36 -0.16 -10.09
CA ARG A 250 9.56 0.46 -10.66
C ARG A 250 9.27 1.25 -11.91
N THR A 251 10.18 2.17 -12.24
CA THR A 251 10.27 2.81 -13.55
C THR A 251 11.64 2.55 -14.15
N LYS A 252 11.67 2.19 -15.42
CA LYS A 252 12.90 2.14 -16.22
C LYS A 252 12.94 3.34 -17.15
N TYR A 253 14.10 3.92 -17.32
CA TYR A 253 14.35 5.07 -18.17
C TYR A 253 15.32 4.65 -19.26
N TYR A 254 15.00 5.02 -20.49
CA TYR A 254 15.86 4.82 -21.64
C TYR A 254 15.92 6.12 -22.44
N SER A 255 17.10 6.45 -22.96
CA SER A 255 17.26 7.43 -24.03
C SER A 255 18.00 6.82 -25.19
N PHE A 256 17.77 7.38 -26.37
CA PHE A 256 18.36 6.91 -27.62
C PHE A 256 19.11 8.04 -28.32
N THR A 257 20.25 7.71 -28.89
CA THR A 257 21.00 8.60 -29.80
C THR A 257 20.24 8.74 -31.14
N PRO A 258 20.55 9.75 -31.96
CA PRO A 258 19.91 9.92 -33.27
C PRO A 258 20.06 8.73 -34.23
N ASP A 259 21.10 7.91 -34.07
CA ASP A 259 21.30 6.66 -34.83
C ASP A 259 20.62 5.43 -34.19
N GLY A 260 19.77 5.64 -33.17
CA GLY A 260 18.95 4.61 -32.55
C GLY A 260 19.67 3.74 -31.50
N LYS A 261 20.88 4.09 -31.09
CA LYS A 261 21.60 3.36 -30.03
C LYS A 261 21.11 3.80 -28.66
N VAL A 262 21.11 2.88 -27.70
CA VAL A 262 20.77 3.20 -26.31
C VAL A 262 21.87 4.06 -25.71
N ASN A 263 21.51 5.29 -25.30
CA ASN A 263 22.41 6.26 -24.71
C ASN A 263 22.43 6.16 -23.18
N LEU A 264 21.25 6.13 -22.54
CA LEU A 264 21.10 5.95 -21.09
C LEU A 264 20.20 4.75 -20.79
N ARG A 265 20.52 4.04 -19.71
CA ARG A 265 19.62 3.12 -19.03
C ARG A 265 19.61 3.47 -17.54
N ALA A 266 18.46 3.80 -17.00
CA ALA A 266 18.31 3.98 -15.55
C ALA A 266 17.10 3.23 -15.02
N MET A 267 17.08 2.97 -13.71
CA MET A 267 15.98 2.28 -13.05
C MET A 267 15.74 2.86 -11.67
N ARG A 268 14.50 3.26 -11.41
CA ARG A 268 13.99 3.63 -10.09
C ARG A 268 13.05 2.55 -9.59
N GLU A 269 13.26 2.06 -8.38
CA GLU A 269 12.30 1.15 -7.72
C GLU A 269 11.55 1.92 -6.64
N TYR A 270 10.23 1.96 -6.74
CA TYR A 270 9.41 2.69 -5.77
C TYR A 270 9.24 1.83 -4.53
N LYS A 271 9.67 2.38 -3.41
CA LYS A 271 9.71 1.72 -2.11
C LYS A 271 8.87 2.56 -1.16
N GLU A 272 7.54 2.47 -1.22
CA GLU A 272 6.71 3.03 -0.16
C GLU A 272 6.44 1.94 0.88
N LEU A 273 6.95 2.15 2.09
CA LEU A 273 6.64 1.28 3.21
C LEU A 273 5.36 1.75 3.89
N VAL A 274 4.40 0.85 3.99
CA VAL A 274 3.11 1.14 4.60
C VAL A 274 3.09 0.65 6.04
N PHE A 275 2.92 1.57 6.97
CA PHE A 275 2.78 1.33 8.40
C PHE A 275 1.33 1.55 8.85
N ALA A 276 0.93 0.90 9.94
CA ALA A 276 -0.31 1.22 10.66
C ALA A 276 -0.11 1.19 12.17
N SER A 277 -1.00 1.84 12.92
CA SER A 277 -1.13 1.66 14.36
C SER A 277 -2.49 1.07 14.69
N PHE A 278 -2.48 -0.04 15.44
CA PHE A 278 -3.65 -0.65 16.08
C PHE A 278 -3.65 -0.43 17.60
N LEU A 279 -2.92 0.59 18.04
CA LEU A 279 -2.84 1.00 19.44
C LEU A 279 -3.66 2.26 19.68
N SER A 280 -3.80 2.64 20.96
CA SER A 280 -4.61 3.79 21.37
C SER A 280 -4.28 5.07 20.58
N PRO A 281 -5.29 5.88 20.17
CA PRO A 281 -5.08 7.09 19.37
C PRO A 281 -4.10 8.11 19.99
N ASN A 282 -4.02 8.17 21.32
CA ASN A 282 -3.10 9.07 22.02
C ASN A 282 -1.61 8.75 21.80
N SER A 283 -1.29 7.60 21.19
CA SER A 283 0.07 7.22 20.78
C SER A 283 0.37 7.48 19.29
N PHE A 284 -0.62 7.89 18.50
CA PHE A 284 -0.50 7.98 17.04
C PHE A 284 0.59 8.96 16.58
N GLU A 285 0.65 10.15 17.18
CA GLU A 285 1.64 11.16 16.84
C GLU A 285 3.08 10.73 17.16
N PHE A 286 3.27 9.89 18.18
CA PHE A 286 4.56 9.29 18.46
C PHE A 286 4.97 8.34 17.32
N PHE A 287 4.10 7.39 16.98
CA PHE A 287 4.39 6.42 15.90
C PHE A 287 4.56 7.07 14.54
N LYS A 288 3.83 8.15 14.25
CA LYS A 288 3.99 8.94 13.03
C LYS A 288 5.41 9.51 12.91
N GLN A 289 5.94 10.04 14.01
CA GLN A 289 7.31 10.55 14.05
C GLN A 289 8.34 9.44 13.89
N ILE A 290 8.11 8.26 14.50
CA ILE A 290 8.97 7.08 14.30
C ILE A 290 9.00 6.65 12.84
N VAL A 291 7.83 6.52 12.20
CA VAL A 291 7.71 6.09 10.79
C VAL A 291 8.41 7.06 9.84
N ASN A 292 8.20 8.37 10.04
CA ASN A 292 8.89 9.39 9.23
C ASN A 292 10.41 9.28 9.36
N GLU A 293 10.91 8.97 10.56
CA GLU A 293 12.35 8.89 10.81
C GLU A 293 12.97 7.57 10.28
N ILE A 294 12.19 6.50 10.22
CA ILE A 294 12.55 5.29 9.45
C ILE A 294 12.68 5.65 7.96
N GLY A 295 11.70 6.36 7.40
CA GLY A 295 11.70 6.75 5.98
C GLY A 295 12.93 7.57 5.60
N LYS A 296 13.29 8.56 6.43
CA LYS A 296 14.51 9.35 6.24
C LYS A 296 15.78 8.50 6.33
N LYS A 297 15.89 7.62 7.33
CA LYS A 297 17.09 6.77 7.50
C LYS A 297 17.30 5.82 6.32
N LEU A 298 16.23 5.22 5.85
CA LEU A 298 16.27 4.22 4.78
C LEU A 298 16.25 4.84 3.38
N ASN A 299 16.04 6.16 3.28
CA ASN A 299 15.82 6.88 2.02
C ASN A 299 14.68 6.24 1.19
N VAL A 300 13.55 5.97 1.85
CA VAL A 300 12.33 5.39 1.25
C VAL A 300 11.11 6.21 1.63
N SER A 301 10.08 6.20 0.77
CA SER A 301 8.79 6.77 1.15
C SER A 301 8.17 5.93 2.27
N THR A 302 7.51 6.59 3.22
CA THR A 302 6.79 5.91 4.29
C THR A 302 5.44 6.55 4.52
N LYS A 303 4.44 5.73 4.79
CA LYS A 303 3.09 6.19 5.14
C LYS A 303 2.62 5.50 6.41
N LEU A 304 2.12 6.26 7.38
CA LEU A 304 1.38 5.71 8.53
C LEU A 304 -0.12 5.86 8.28
N ILE A 305 -0.84 4.75 8.29
CA ILE A 305 -2.29 4.69 8.17
C ILE A 305 -2.95 4.80 9.54
N ASP A 306 -3.88 5.74 9.68
CA ASP A 306 -4.83 5.77 10.80
C ASP A 306 -5.99 4.82 10.49
N ILE A 307 -5.87 3.58 10.98
CA ILE A 307 -6.85 2.54 10.68
C ILE A 307 -8.21 2.80 11.34
N TYR A 308 -8.24 3.46 12.50
CA TYR A 308 -9.48 3.74 13.21
C TYR A 308 -10.30 4.79 12.49
N SER A 309 -9.65 5.82 11.91
CA SER A 309 -10.34 6.78 11.04
C SER A 309 -10.90 6.15 9.76
N LEU A 310 -10.27 5.09 9.24
CA LEU A 310 -10.75 4.39 8.04
C LEU A 310 -11.91 3.41 8.33
N VAL A 311 -11.87 2.74 9.48
CA VAL A 311 -12.84 1.69 9.84
C VAL A 311 -14.08 2.26 10.52
N ASN A 312 -14.01 3.43 11.17
CA ASN A 312 -15.14 4.09 11.83
C ASN A 312 -16.32 4.45 10.90
N ASN A 313 -16.20 4.27 9.58
CA ASN A 313 -17.26 4.57 8.61
C ASN A 313 -18.11 3.36 8.17
N LYS A 314 -17.92 2.15 8.72
CA LYS A 314 -18.74 0.97 8.35
C LYS A 314 -19.14 0.16 9.58
N GLU A 315 -20.45 -0.09 9.75
CA GLU A 315 -21.12 -0.86 10.83
C GLU A 315 -20.71 -2.36 10.92
N GLU A 316 -19.62 -2.78 10.28
CA GLU A 316 -19.15 -4.16 10.36
C GLU A 316 -18.22 -4.38 11.56
N SER A 317 -18.31 -5.57 12.16
CA SER A 317 -17.35 -6.01 13.18
C SER A 317 -15.92 -5.77 12.69
N ILE A 318 -15.16 -4.95 13.41
CA ILE A 318 -13.78 -4.62 13.07
C ILE A 318 -13.01 -5.92 12.82
N LYS A 319 -12.56 -6.12 11.58
CA LYS A 319 -11.74 -7.29 11.23
C LYS A 319 -10.49 -7.31 12.12
N PRO A 320 -9.96 -8.49 12.49
CA PRO A 320 -8.75 -8.55 13.28
C PRO A 320 -7.57 -7.86 12.57
N PRO A 321 -6.62 -7.25 13.30
CA PRO A 321 -5.54 -6.42 12.73
C PRO A 321 -4.79 -7.05 11.56
N HIS A 322 -4.44 -8.34 11.63
CA HIS A 322 -3.73 -9.03 10.55
C HIS A 322 -4.51 -9.08 9.23
N LYS A 323 -5.85 -9.13 9.26
CA LYS A 323 -6.68 -9.06 8.03
C LYS A 323 -6.71 -7.65 7.47
N LEU A 324 -6.82 -6.64 8.33
CA LEU A 324 -6.71 -5.24 7.91
C LEU A 324 -5.33 -4.96 7.28
N MET A 325 -4.26 -5.56 7.80
CA MET A 325 -2.95 -5.44 7.17
C MET A 325 -2.87 -6.02 5.76
N VAL A 326 -3.68 -7.04 5.44
CA VAL A 326 -3.79 -7.58 4.08
C VAL A 326 -4.64 -6.65 3.22
N ASP A 327 -5.83 -6.29 3.70
CA ASP A 327 -6.81 -5.49 2.96
C ASP A 327 -6.27 -4.12 2.55
N TYR A 328 -5.46 -3.49 3.42
CA TYR A 328 -4.89 -2.15 3.20
C TYR A 328 -3.42 -2.16 2.77
N GLY A 329 -2.87 -3.33 2.41
CA GLY A 329 -1.49 -3.42 1.94
C GLY A 329 -0.43 -3.00 2.97
N ILE A 330 -0.72 -3.10 4.26
CA ILE A 330 0.19 -2.68 5.35
C ILE A 330 1.35 -3.68 5.46
N ASP A 331 2.58 -3.17 5.49
CA ASP A 331 3.81 -3.94 5.65
C ASP A 331 4.18 -4.13 7.12
N PHE A 332 4.07 -3.07 7.90
CA PHE A 332 4.47 -3.02 9.30
C PHE A 332 3.37 -2.44 10.17
N ALA A 333 3.25 -2.90 11.42
CA ALA A 333 2.23 -2.37 12.31
C ALA A 333 2.68 -2.31 13.77
N PHE A 334 2.32 -1.24 14.46
CA PHE A 334 2.31 -1.20 15.92
C PHE A 334 1.02 -1.85 16.40
N MET A 335 1.10 -2.93 17.18
CA MET A 335 -0.09 -3.66 17.60
C MET A 335 0.02 -4.26 18.99
N CYS A 336 -1.13 -4.57 19.59
CA CYS A 336 -1.21 -5.27 20.87
C CYS A 336 -0.51 -6.63 20.79
N GLY A 337 0.19 -7.03 21.85
CA GLY A 337 0.87 -8.32 21.92
C GLY A 337 -0.07 -9.51 21.75
N LEU A 338 -1.32 -9.42 22.21
CA LEU A 338 -2.34 -10.44 21.95
C LEU A 338 -2.71 -10.56 20.47
N SER A 339 -2.88 -9.43 19.77
CA SER A 339 -3.15 -9.43 18.34
C SER A 339 -2.00 -10.04 17.53
N TYR A 340 -0.76 -9.81 17.99
CA TYR A 340 0.41 -10.50 17.45
C TYR A 340 0.33 -12.01 17.71
N VAL A 341 0.15 -12.45 18.96
CA VAL A 341 0.10 -13.88 19.34
C VAL A 341 -0.96 -14.65 18.54
N ILE A 342 -2.14 -14.06 18.33
CA ILE A 342 -3.22 -14.67 17.53
C ILE A 342 -2.81 -14.91 16.07
N ALA A 343 -1.87 -14.11 15.55
CA ALA A 343 -1.43 -14.14 14.16
C ALA A 343 0.09 -14.38 14.02
N ASP A 344 0.72 -15.07 14.97
CA ASP A 344 2.19 -15.21 15.03
C ASP A 344 2.78 -16.03 13.88
N GLN A 345 1.95 -16.82 13.19
CA GLN A 345 2.30 -17.53 11.95
C GLN A 345 2.38 -16.61 10.72
N LEU A 346 1.80 -15.41 10.80
CA LEU A 346 1.72 -14.44 9.70
C LEU A 346 2.59 -13.20 9.93
N LEU A 347 3.08 -13.02 11.16
CA LEU A 347 3.73 -11.80 11.63
C LEU A 347 5.05 -12.12 12.32
N SER A 348 6.03 -11.22 12.20
CA SER A 348 7.27 -11.27 13.00
C SER A 348 7.39 -10.00 13.84
N PRO A 349 7.60 -10.10 15.16
CA PRO A 349 7.85 -8.93 15.99
C PRO A 349 9.29 -8.46 15.75
N LEU A 350 9.50 -7.14 15.77
CA LEU A 350 10.79 -6.52 15.49
C LEU A 350 11.37 -5.88 16.75
N VAL A 351 10.67 -4.88 17.27
CA VAL A 351 11.09 -4.10 18.44
C VAL A 351 9.88 -3.71 19.28
N SER A 352 10.09 -3.51 20.58
CA SER A 352 9.11 -2.90 21.48
C SER A 352 9.73 -1.71 22.19
N PRO A 353 8.97 -0.64 22.47
CA PRO A 353 9.48 0.53 23.18
C PRO A 353 9.71 0.24 24.67
N VAL A 354 10.67 0.93 25.27
CA VAL A 354 10.96 0.91 26.71
C VAL A 354 10.56 2.24 27.29
N ARG A 355 9.76 2.23 28.37
CA ARG A 355 9.34 3.45 29.10
C ARG A 355 10.42 3.94 30.06
N ILE A 356 10.34 5.21 30.46
CA ILE A 356 11.35 5.85 31.31
C ILE A 356 11.17 5.50 32.78
N GLU A 357 9.92 5.40 33.24
CA GLU A 357 9.61 5.30 34.67
C GLU A 357 10.13 4.02 35.32
N ASP A 358 10.48 4.13 36.60
CA ASP A 358 11.14 3.07 37.37
C ASP A 358 10.31 1.78 37.45
N HIS A 359 8.97 1.86 37.46
CA HIS A 359 8.11 0.67 37.54
C HIS A 359 8.20 -0.21 36.29
N TYR A 360 8.64 0.34 35.15
CA TYR A 360 8.93 -0.43 33.93
C TYR A 360 10.30 -1.11 33.96
N GLN A 361 11.10 -0.89 35.00
CA GLN A 361 12.37 -1.58 35.26
C GLN A 361 13.35 -1.55 34.08
N ASN A 362 13.30 -0.48 33.28
CA ASN A 362 14.12 -0.33 32.08
C ASN A 362 13.96 -1.48 31.06
N LYS A 363 12.78 -2.14 31.02
CA LYS A 363 12.43 -3.26 30.16
C LYS A 363 11.22 -2.93 29.26
N PRO A 364 11.04 -3.62 28.12
CA PRO A 364 9.89 -3.47 27.25
C PRO A 364 8.70 -4.22 27.83
N ILE A 365 8.21 -3.77 28.98
CA ILE A 365 7.07 -4.33 29.69
C ILE A 365 6.02 -3.25 29.94
N TYR A 366 4.79 -3.67 30.18
CA TYR A 366 3.70 -2.80 30.59
C TYR A 366 2.75 -3.50 31.55
N PHE A 367 1.75 -2.76 32.04
CA PHE A 367 0.84 -3.24 33.05
C PHE A 367 -0.61 -2.93 32.71
N SER A 368 -1.49 -3.64 33.39
CA SER A 368 -2.92 -3.40 33.43
C SER A 368 -3.27 -2.74 34.75
N ASN A 369 -3.51 -1.42 34.72
CA ASN A 369 -3.89 -0.62 35.89
C ASN A 369 -5.40 -0.62 36.07
N LEU A 370 -5.86 -1.14 37.21
CA LEU A 370 -7.25 -1.04 37.60
C LEU A 370 -7.51 0.29 38.28
N ILE A 371 -8.30 1.12 37.62
CA ILE A 371 -8.61 2.48 38.06
C ILE A 371 -10.04 2.61 38.54
N VAL A 372 -10.21 3.50 39.50
CA VAL A 372 -11.51 3.99 39.99
C VAL A 372 -11.42 5.50 40.17
N LYS A 373 -12.56 6.16 40.38
CA LYS A 373 -12.58 7.58 40.76
C LYS A 373 -11.84 7.79 42.08
N LYS A 374 -11.05 8.87 42.20
CA LYS A 374 -10.22 9.16 43.38
C LYS A 374 -11.00 9.11 44.69
N GLN A 375 -12.21 9.67 44.67
CA GLN A 375 -13.13 9.82 45.80
C GLN A 375 -13.84 8.49 46.17
N SER A 376 -13.76 7.46 45.33
CA SER A 376 -14.46 6.19 45.54
C SER A 376 -13.92 5.45 46.76
N LYS A 377 -14.82 4.76 47.47
CA LYS A 377 -14.48 3.87 48.60
C LYS A 377 -13.90 2.52 48.18
N ILE A 378 -13.86 2.21 46.88
CA ILE A 378 -13.26 0.98 46.37
C ILE A 378 -11.75 1.01 46.64
N ASN A 379 -11.26 -0.05 47.29
CA ASN A 379 -9.84 -0.28 47.52
C ASN A 379 -9.35 -1.65 47.03
N ASP A 380 -10.27 -2.55 46.64
CA ASP A 380 -9.96 -3.86 46.07
C ASP A 380 -11.10 -4.36 45.18
N LEU A 381 -10.88 -5.47 44.47
CA LEU A 381 -11.86 -6.15 43.64
C LEU A 381 -13.04 -6.67 44.47
N SER A 382 -14.26 -6.48 43.97
CA SER A 382 -15.48 -7.01 44.58
C SER A 382 -16.48 -7.44 43.52
N LYS A 383 -17.27 -8.47 43.83
CA LYS A 383 -18.35 -8.97 42.96
C LYS A 383 -19.46 -7.95 42.74
N ALA A 384 -19.60 -6.98 43.64
CA ALA A 384 -20.61 -5.92 43.53
C ALA A 384 -20.30 -4.88 42.44
N LEU A 385 -19.06 -4.86 41.93
CA LEU A 385 -18.60 -3.81 41.01
C LEU A 385 -19.13 -4.01 39.58
N THR A 386 -19.29 -2.89 38.88
CA THR A 386 -19.43 -2.81 37.43
C THR A 386 -18.06 -2.63 36.79
N PHE A 387 -17.71 -3.52 35.87
CA PHE A 387 -16.44 -3.48 35.16
C PHE A 387 -16.59 -2.87 33.77
N LEU A 388 -15.83 -1.81 33.50
CA LEU A 388 -15.70 -1.19 32.19
C LEU A 388 -14.49 -1.78 31.47
N HIS A 389 -14.68 -2.25 30.23
CA HIS A 389 -13.61 -2.79 29.40
C HIS A 389 -13.64 -2.21 27.99
N ASN A 390 -12.47 -2.09 27.35
CA ASN A 390 -12.37 -1.59 25.98
C ASN A 390 -12.67 -2.64 24.90
N GLY A 391 -12.69 -3.93 25.24
CA GLY A 391 -12.98 -5.01 24.30
C GLY A 391 -12.50 -6.35 24.85
N LYS A 392 -13.12 -7.46 24.45
CA LYS A 392 -12.69 -8.80 24.90
C LYS A 392 -11.36 -9.21 24.28
N ASP A 393 -11.02 -8.62 23.14
CA ASP A 393 -9.76 -8.78 22.41
C ASP A 393 -8.63 -7.89 22.95
N SER A 394 -8.89 -7.14 24.02
CA SER A 394 -7.87 -6.34 24.71
C SER A 394 -7.12 -7.16 25.75
N PHE A 395 -5.79 -7.16 25.67
CA PHE A 395 -4.98 -7.90 26.65
C PHE A 395 -5.02 -7.23 28.03
N SER A 396 -4.62 -5.96 28.12
CA SER A 396 -4.60 -5.16 29.35
C SER A 396 -5.98 -4.72 29.83
N GLY A 397 -6.93 -4.54 28.93
CA GLY A 397 -8.28 -4.11 29.31
C GLY A 397 -9.24 -5.25 29.63
N TYR A 398 -8.85 -6.51 29.41
CA TYR A 398 -9.75 -7.65 29.65
C TYR A 398 -9.02 -8.94 30.04
N GLN A 399 -8.14 -9.46 29.18
CA GLN A 399 -7.61 -10.82 29.33
C GLN A 399 -6.76 -11.02 30.58
N ILE A 400 -5.88 -10.07 30.92
CA ILE A 400 -5.05 -10.16 32.13
C ILE A 400 -5.93 -10.25 33.39
N LEU A 401 -6.96 -9.40 33.49
CA LEU A 401 -7.88 -9.42 34.63
C LEU A 401 -8.71 -10.70 34.67
N ASN A 402 -9.18 -11.19 33.52
CA ASN A 402 -9.90 -12.46 33.44
C ASN A 402 -9.05 -13.64 33.93
N SER A 403 -7.78 -13.69 33.52
CA SER A 403 -6.82 -14.71 33.97
C SER A 403 -6.51 -14.59 35.47
N HIS A 404 -6.37 -13.36 35.98
CA HIS A 404 -6.20 -13.09 37.41
C HIS A 404 -7.38 -13.58 38.23
N LEU A 405 -8.62 -13.30 37.79
CA LEU A 405 -9.84 -13.73 38.47
C LEU A 405 -10.00 -15.26 38.42
N SER A 406 -9.71 -15.87 37.28
CA SER A 406 -9.77 -17.32 37.12
C SER A 406 -8.79 -18.02 38.06
N SER A 407 -7.56 -17.52 38.14
CA SER A 407 -6.49 -18.12 38.95
C SER A 407 -6.68 -17.93 40.45
N ASN A 408 -7.14 -16.75 40.89
CA ASN A 408 -7.22 -16.39 42.31
C ASN A 408 -8.61 -16.61 42.93
N HIS A 409 -9.66 -16.60 42.11
CA HIS A 409 -11.05 -16.70 42.56
C HIS A 409 -11.84 -17.84 41.92
N GLY A 410 -11.25 -18.58 40.97
CA GLY A 410 -11.93 -19.68 40.27
C GLY A 410 -13.10 -19.23 39.40
N LEU A 411 -13.15 -17.95 39.02
CA LEU A 411 -14.27 -17.35 38.28
C LEU A 411 -13.75 -16.59 37.05
N SER A 412 -14.46 -16.73 35.94
CA SER A 412 -14.25 -15.83 34.80
C SER A 412 -14.77 -14.43 35.12
N ILE A 413 -14.30 -13.45 34.36
CA ILE A 413 -14.69 -12.05 34.53
C ILE A 413 -16.21 -11.83 34.38
N GLU A 414 -16.86 -12.57 33.50
CA GLU A 414 -18.32 -12.53 33.32
C GLU A 414 -19.10 -13.03 34.54
N ASN A 415 -18.50 -13.93 35.32
CA ASN A 415 -19.11 -14.52 36.50
C ASN A 415 -18.66 -13.86 37.82
N TYR A 416 -17.66 -12.99 37.76
CA TYR A 416 -17.13 -12.30 38.93
C TYR A 416 -17.89 -10.99 39.20
N PHE A 417 -18.02 -10.12 38.19
CA PHE A 417 -18.58 -8.79 38.35
C PHE A 417 -20.10 -8.76 38.19
N LYS A 418 -20.76 -7.84 38.91
CA LYS A 418 -22.22 -7.59 38.84
C LYS A 418 -22.65 -7.21 37.43
N LYS A 419 -21.83 -6.44 36.72
CA LYS A 419 -22.11 -5.95 35.37
C LYS A 419 -20.82 -5.72 34.59
N LEU A 420 -20.85 -5.99 33.29
CA LEU A 420 -19.78 -5.67 32.34
C LEU A 420 -20.30 -4.65 31.33
N ILE A 421 -19.50 -3.64 31.01
CA ILE A 421 -19.81 -2.62 30.01
C ILE A 421 -18.63 -2.49 29.06
N ASN A 422 -18.90 -2.70 27.76
CA ASN A 422 -17.92 -2.46 26.71
C ASN A 422 -17.90 -0.97 26.33
N THR A 423 -16.77 -0.30 26.52
CA THR A 423 -16.57 1.10 26.16
C THR A 423 -15.86 1.29 24.82
N GLY A 424 -15.38 0.21 24.19
CA GLY A 424 -14.72 0.21 22.88
C GLY A 424 -13.28 0.73 22.85
N SER A 425 -12.87 1.59 23.79
CA SER A 425 -11.49 2.08 23.91
C SER A 425 -11.10 2.33 25.36
N HIS A 426 -9.78 2.36 25.65
CA HIS A 426 -9.27 2.72 26.97
C HIS A 426 -9.60 4.17 27.33
N LEU A 427 -9.52 5.10 26.37
CA LEU A 427 -9.87 6.50 26.57
C LEU A 427 -11.35 6.65 26.96
N ASN A 428 -12.25 5.93 26.28
CA ASN A 428 -13.68 5.91 26.64
C ASN A 428 -13.91 5.29 28.03
N SER A 429 -13.11 4.28 28.43
CA SER A 429 -13.18 3.74 29.80
C SER A 429 -12.78 4.79 30.84
N ILE A 430 -11.71 5.56 30.60
CA ILE A 430 -11.28 6.65 31.48
C ILE A 430 -12.38 7.72 31.55
N GLU A 431 -12.88 8.19 30.41
CA GLU A 431 -13.97 9.18 30.35
C GLU A 431 -15.24 8.70 31.07
N SER A 432 -15.58 7.41 30.95
CA SER A 432 -16.72 6.81 31.65
C SER A 432 -16.54 6.80 33.18
N ILE A 433 -15.30 6.57 33.67
CA ILE A 433 -14.99 6.69 35.11
C ILE A 433 -15.17 8.14 35.57
N LEU A 434 -14.69 9.11 34.79
CA LEU A 434 -14.74 10.54 35.15
C LEU A 434 -16.17 11.09 35.13
N SER A 435 -16.91 10.79 34.07
CA SER A 435 -18.27 11.29 33.81
C SER A 435 -19.34 10.65 34.69
N SER A 436 -19.00 9.56 35.39
CA SER A 436 -19.92 8.95 36.34
C SER A 436 -20.38 9.97 37.40
N GLN A 437 -21.68 10.29 37.39
CA GLN A 437 -22.28 11.13 38.42
C GLN A 437 -22.25 10.40 39.77
N SER A 438 -22.29 11.19 40.84
CA SER A 438 -22.02 10.93 42.25
C SER A 438 -22.59 9.65 42.91
N ASP A 439 -23.34 8.82 42.19
CA ASP A 439 -24.02 7.61 42.69
C ASP A 439 -23.40 6.28 42.23
N SER A 440 -22.39 6.26 41.35
CA SER A 440 -21.71 5.01 40.98
C SER A 440 -20.35 4.84 41.65
N ASP A 441 -20.37 4.73 42.99
CA ASP A 441 -19.22 4.32 43.81
C ASP A 441 -18.70 2.90 43.47
N GLU A 442 -19.38 2.17 42.58
CA GLU A 442 -19.15 0.75 42.26
C GLU A 442 -18.55 0.51 40.84
N VAL A 443 -17.86 1.47 40.22
CA VAL A 443 -17.33 1.32 38.85
C VAL A 443 -15.80 1.23 38.84
N ILE A 444 -15.28 0.28 38.07
CA ILE A 444 -13.85 0.03 37.89
C ILE A 444 -13.53 -0.22 36.42
N ALA A 445 -12.36 0.24 35.96
CA ALA A 445 -11.88 0.00 34.60
C ALA A 445 -10.46 -0.56 34.62
N SER A 446 -10.12 -1.38 33.63
CA SER A 446 -8.75 -1.89 33.42
C SER A 446 -8.10 -1.16 32.25
N ILE A 447 -7.00 -0.47 32.52
CA ILE A 447 -6.36 0.45 31.58
C ILE A 447 -4.92 0.04 31.34
N ASP A 448 -4.50 0.04 30.07
CA ASP A 448 -3.10 -0.06 29.68
C ASP A 448 -2.26 1.04 30.34
N SER A 449 -1.22 0.66 31.08
CA SER A 449 -0.40 1.62 31.82
C SER A 449 0.24 2.67 30.91
N THR A 450 0.60 2.33 29.67
CA THR A 450 1.20 3.28 28.73
C THR A 450 0.18 4.30 28.23
N VAL A 451 -1.09 3.90 28.07
CA VAL A 451 -2.20 4.80 27.74
C VAL A 451 -2.43 5.75 28.91
N LEU A 452 -2.50 5.22 30.12
CA LEU A 452 -2.73 6.01 31.33
C LEU A 452 -1.62 7.03 31.57
N ASP A 453 -0.36 6.60 31.49
CA ASP A 453 0.79 7.49 31.67
C ASP A 453 0.83 8.58 30.60
N THR A 454 0.47 8.27 29.35
CA THR A 454 0.36 9.26 28.27
C THR A 454 -0.74 10.28 28.56
N GLU A 455 -1.91 9.85 29.04
CA GLU A 455 -2.97 10.76 29.44
C GLU A 455 -2.58 11.61 30.65
N LEU A 456 -1.88 11.05 31.63
CA LEU A 456 -1.34 11.80 32.77
C LEU A 456 -0.29 12.82 32.32
N LEU A 457 0.49 12.56 31.28
CA LEU A 457 1.42 13.55 30.73
C LEU A 457 0.68 14.70 30.02
N ASN A 458 -0.37 14.38 29.26
CA ASN A 458 -1.14 15.36 28.50
C ASN A 458 -2.08 16.21 29.37
N ASN A 459 -2.67 15.61 30.41
CA ASN A 459 -3.76 16.17 31.22
C ASN A 459 -3.50 16.09 32.74
N ARG A 460 -2.23 16.22 33.13
CA ARG A 460 -1.70 15.87 34.47
C ARG A 460 -2.52 16.34 35.66
N ILE A 461 -2.92 17.61 35.69
CA ILE A 461 -3.57 18.23 36.85
C ILE A 461 -5.01 17.72 37.05
N SER A 462 -5.75 17.40 35.97
CA SER A 462 -7.11 16.89 36.11
C SER A 462 -7.07 15.42 36.56
N LEU A 463 -6.36 14.58 35.82
CA LEU A 463 -6.44 13.13 36.03
C LEU A 463 -5.85 12.66 37.36
N GLU A 464 -4.70 13.19 37.82
CA GLU A 464 -4.11 12.77 39.11
C GLU A 464 -5.05 13.02 40.31
N ASN A 465 -5.91 14.04 40.19
CA ASN A 465 -6.91 14.41 41.18
C ASN A 465 -8.22 13.61 41.03
N ASP A 466 -8.52 13.12 39.84
CA ASP A 466 -9.81 12.53 39.52
C ASP A 466 -9.83 10.99 39.63
N ILE A 467 -8.69 10.30 39.50
CA ILE A 467 -8.61 8.84 39.55
C ILE A 467 -7.57 8.32 40.57
N LYS A 468 -7.74 7.07 41.00
CA LYS A 468 -6.73 6.29 41.73
C LYS A 468 -6.61 4.88 41.15
N ILE A 469 -5.39 4.35 41.16
CA ILE A 469 -5.11 2.95 40.85
C ILE A 469 -5.30 2.14 42.13
N ILE A 470 -6.16 1.12 42.10
CA ILE A 470 -6.36 0.24 43.27
C ILE A 470 -5.57 -1.06 43.15
N LYS A 471 -5.19 -1.45 41.93
CA LYS A 471 -4.44 -2.67 41.66
C LYS A 471 -3.74 -2.57 40.31
N THR A 472 -2.56 -3.16 40.21
CA THR A 472 -1.79 -3.26 38.98
C THR A 472 -1.52 -4.73 38.70
N LEU A 473 -1.84 -5.18 37.49
CA LEU A 473 -1.61 -6.55 37.03
C LEU A 473 -0.52 -6.57 35.95
N GLY A 474 0.31 -7.61 35.97
CA GLY A 474 1.48 -7.75 35.10
C GLY A 474 2.73 -8.15 35.90
N PRO A 475 3.94 -7.95 35.36
CA PRO A 475 4.21 -7.29 34.07
C PRO A 475 3.79 -8.14 32.87
N SER A 476 3.54 -7.48 31.74
CA SER A 476 3.31 -8.10 30.44
C SER A 476 4.22 -7.52 29.38
N THR A 477 4.51 -8.27 28.34
CA THR A 477 5.39 -7.82 27.25
C THR A 477 4.77 -6.67 26.47
N MET A 478 5.56 -5.61 26.25
CA MET A 478 5.13 -4.38 25.59
C MET A 478 4.68 -4.63 24.13
N PRO A 479 3.58 -3.99 23.68
CA PRO A 479 3.17 -3.96 22.28
C PRO A 479 4.33 -3.72 21.27
N PRO A 480 4.53 -4.64 20.30
CA PRO A 480 5.61 -4.53 19.34
C PRO A 480 5.25 -3.73 18.09
N LEU A 481 6.29 -3.26 17.40
CA LEU A 481 6.29 -3.12 15.94
C LEU A 481 6.47 -4.51 15.32
N VAL A 482 5.54 -4.92 14.45
CA VAL A 482 5.58 -6.20 13.74
C VAL A 482 5.72 -5.98 12.23
N SER A 483 6.28 -6.96 11.52
CA SER A 483 6.32 -7.06 10.06
C SER A 483 5.37 -8.16 9.56
N LYS A 484 4.71 -7.93 8.43
CA LYS A 484 3.90 -8.94 7.73
C LYS A 484 4.78 -9.88 6.91
N LEU A 485 4.84 -11.17 7.28
CA LEU A 485 5.76 -12.14 6.66
C LEU A 485 5.55 -12.31 5.13
N SER A 486 4.31 -12.13 4.66
CA SER A 486 3.98 -12.21 3.24
C SER A 486 4.35 -10.96 2.44
N SER A 487 4.66 -9.83 3.08
CA SER A 487 5.08 -8.61 2.39
C SER A 487 6.51 -8.76 1.83
N PRO A 488 6.73 -8.50 0.53
CA PRO A 488 8.07 -8.40 -0.04
C PRO A 488 8.92 -7.33 0.67
N HIS A 489 8.31 -6.21 1.06
CA HIS A 489 8.99 -5.12 1.76
C HIS A 489 9.44 -5.55 3.15
N SER A 490 8.64 -6.35 3.86
CA SER A 490 9.04 -6.90 5.15
C SER A 490 10.30 -7.77 5.04
N LYS A 491 10.41 -8.61 4.00
CA LYS A 491 11.63 -9.43 3.77
C LYS A 491 12.87 -8.57 3.55
N THR A 492 12.71 -7.44 2.88
CA THR A 492 13.82 -6.52 2.58
C THR A 492 14.23 -5.68 3.79
N TYR A 493 13.28 -5.10 4.53
CA TYR A 493 13.57 -4.02 5.48
C TYR A 493 13.48 -4.40 6.96
N SER A 494 12.91 -5.55 7.32
CA SER A 494 12.68 -5.87 8.75
C SER A 494 13.96 -5.84 9.58
N THR A 495 15.06 -6.41 9.07
CA THR A 495 16.34 -6.44 9.77
C THR A 495 16.93 -5.04 9.91
N GLU A 496 16.84 -4.21 8.86
CA GLU A 496 17.37 -2.85 8.86
C GLU A 496 16.59 -1.93 9.81
N ILE A 497 15.26 -2.02 9.80
CA ILE A 497 14.38 -1.30 10.73
C ILE A 497 14.66 -1.73 12.17
N GLN A 498 14.74 -3.04 12.44
CA GLN A 498 15.02 -3.56 13.77
C GLN A 498 16.38 -3.08 14.29
N ASN A 499 17.44 -3.19 13.48
CA ASN A 499 18.78 -2.75 13.83
C ASN A 499 18.84 -1.24 14.06
N TYR A 500 18.17 -0.44 13.20
CA TYR A 500 18.14 1.00 13.35
C TYR A 500 17.44 1.44 14.62
N LEU A 501 16.19 1.01 14.84
CA LEU A 501 15.40 1.43 16.00
C LEU A 501 16.02 1.00 17.33
N SER A 502 16.65 -0.17 17.38
CA SER A 502 17.35 -0.66 18.58
C SER A 502 18.75 -0.08 18.78
N SER A 503 19.23 0.75 17.85
CA SER A 503 20.58 1.31 17.93
C SER A 503 20.70 2.48 18.92
N ASN A 504 21.92 2.65 19.43
CA ASN A 504 22.29 3.86 20.19
C ASN A 504 22.26 5.12 19.32
N GLU A 505 22.51 5.00 18.01
CA GLU A 505 22.43 6.11 17.06
C GLU A 505 21.01 6.68 17.05
N PHE A 506 20.00 5.82 16.84
CA PHE A 506 18.60 6.22 16.87
C PHE A 506 18.20 6.81 18.21
N SER A 507 18.55 6.13 19.32
CA SER A 507 18.18 6.59 20.67
C SER A 507 18.73 7.99 20.97
N LYS A 508 19.93 8.33 20.50
CA LYS A 508 20.53 9.66 20.65
C LYS A 508 19.91 10.68 19.69
N LEU A 509 19.77 10.32 18.41
CA LEU A 509 19.21 11.20 17.39
C LEU A 509 17.77 11.61 17.71
N PHE A 510 17.00 10.68 18.30
CA PHE A 510 15.58 10.83 18.56
C PHE A 510 15.23 11.06 20.04
N GLU A 511 16.23 11.39 20.86
CA GLU A 511 16.09 11.51 22.32
C GLU A 511 14.98 12.49 22.71
N SER A 512 14.93 13.68 22.09
CA SER A 512 13.92 14.69 22.42
C SER A 512 12.49 14.21 22.18
N THR A 513 12.26 13.48 21.08
CA THR A 513 10.96 12.89 20.78
C THR A 513 10.65 11.73 21.72
N LEU A 514 11.61 10.85 21.98
CA LEU A 514 11.44 9.76 22.93
C LEU A 514 11.04 10.30 24.32
N LEU A 515 11.78 11.29 24.84
CA LEU A 515 11.48 11.94 26.11
C LEU A 515 10.12 12.63 26.13
N LYS A 516 9.75 13.33 25.05
CA LYS A 516 8.44 13.99 24.91
C LYS A 516 7.27 13.02 25.12
N PHE A 517 7.39 11.81 24.60
CA PHE A 517 6.37 10.77 24.74
C PHE A 517 6.68 9.76 25.87
N ASN A 518 7.69 10.08 26.69
CA ASN A 518 8.10 9.33 27.86
C ASN A 518 8.52 7.86 27.56
N TYR A 519 9.25 7.73 26.46
CA TYR A 519 9.99 6.54 26.07
C TYR A 519 11.49 6.77 26.19
N LYS A 520 12.24 5.69 26.41
CA LYS A 520 13.69 5.71 26.59
C LYS A 520 14.45 5.22 25.36
N ARG A 521 13.99 4.12 24.76
CA ARG A 521 14.59 3.47 23.57
C ARG A 521 13.63 2.42 23.02
N PHE A 522 14.03 1.75 21.95
CA PHE A 522 13.44 0.47 21.52
C PHE A 522 14.39 -0.68 21.87
N GLU A 523 13.81 -1.84 22.17
CA GLU A 523 14.54 -3.09 22.32
C GLU A 523 14.05 -4.14 21.33
N ILE A 524 14.97 -4.97 20.87
CA ILE A 524 14.66 -6.12 20.02
C ILE A 524 13.79 -7.09 20.82
N VAL A 525 12.69 -7.51 20.19
CA VAL A 525 11.83 -8.57 20.70
C VAL A 525 11.67 -9.66 19.65
N ASN A 526 11.35 -10.87 20.10
CA ASN A 526 11.15 -12.04 19.25
C ASN A 526 9.87 -12.78 19.67
N SER A 527 9.53 -13.86 18.96
CA SER A 527 8.31 -14.63 19.27
C SER A 527 8.25 -15.10 20.73
N SER A 528 9.35 -15.63 21.28
CA SER A 528 9.41 -16.08 22.68
C SER A 528 9.28 -14.95 23.71
N SER A 529 9.48 -13.70 23.31
CA SER A 529 9.25 -12.55 24.19
C SER A 529 7.79 -12.47 24.63
N PHE A 530 6.84 -13.01 23.85
CA PHE A 530 5.40 -12.95 24.11
C PHE A 530 4.83 -14.22 24.77
N ASP A 531 5.67 -15.08 25.34
CA ASP A 531 5.23 -16.31 26.01
C ASP A 531 4.41 -16.03 27.28
N ASP A 532 4.60 -14.89 27.92
CA ASP A 532 3.77 -14.43 29.03
C ASP A 532 2.31 -14.21 28.58
N ILE A 533 2.12 -13.62 27.40
CA ILE A 533 0.80 -13.41 26.81
C ILE A 533 0.17 -14.75 26.43
N ARG A 534 0.92 -15.65 25.79
CA ARG A 534 0.45 -17.01 25.42
C ARG A 534 0.01 -17.84 26.60
N LYS A 535 0.69 -17.71 27.75
CA LYS A 535 0.33 -18.43 28.99
C LYS A 535 -0.87 -17.83 29.71
N THR A 536 -1.18 -16.57 29.46
CA THR A 536 -2.25 -15.84 30.15
C THR A 536 -3.61 -16.15 29.53
N ILE A 537 -3.65 -16.29 28.21
CA ILE A 537 -4.83 -16.72 27.43
C ILE A 537 -4.97 -18.25 27.47
#